data_AF-A0A835XF12-F1
#
_entry.id   AF-A0A835XF12-F1
#
_cell.length_a   1.000
_cell.length_b   1.000
_cell.length_c   1.000
_cell.angle_alpha   90.00
_cell.angle_beta   90.00
_cell.angle_gamma   90.00
#
_symmetry.space_group_name_H-M   'P 1'
#
loop_
_entity.id
_entity.type
_entity.pdbx_description
1 polymer ?
#
loop_
_entity_poly.entity_id
_entity_poly.type
_entity_poly.pdbx_seq_one_letter_code
_entity_poly.pdbx_strand_id
1 'polypeptide(L)' 'MGIFRPEVTKPLGITKPVLAWGGGIERIAMLKYGLDDVREFYNNNLKWLRSVTKCQ' A
#
# COMPACT_ATOMS: atom_id res chain seq x y z
N MET A 1 -1.99 -11.59 1.16
CA MET A 1 -3.29 -12.10 0.67
C MET A 1 -3.86 -13.02 1.72
N GLY A 2 -5.16 -13.02 1.96
CA GLY A 2 -5.76 -13.93 2.94
C GLY A 2 -7.27 -14.06 2.78
N ILE A 3 -7.81 -15.19 3.24
CA ILE A 3 -9.25 -15.42 3.34
C ILE A 3 -9.68 -15.01 4.74
N PHE A 4 -10.78 -14.25 4.84
CA PHE A 4 -11.33 -13.84 6.12
C PHE A 4 -11.88 -15.04 6.87
N ARG A 5 -11.56 -15.09 8.17
CA ARG A 5 -12.11 -16.10 9.06
C ARG A 5 -13.61 -15.89 9.27
N PRO A 6 -14.41 -16.95 9.47
CA PRO A 6 -15.85 -16.84 9.64
C PRO A 6 -16.29 -15.96 10.81
N GLU A 7 -15.48 -15.82 11.87
CA GLU A 7 -15.79 -14.95 13.01
C GLU A 7 -15.82 -13.46 12.64
N VAL A 8 -15.12 -13.07 11.56
CA VAL A 8 -15.13 -11.69 11.04
C VAL A 8 -16.32 -11.45 10.11
N THR A 9 -16.76 -12.46 9.36
CA THR A 9 -17.81 -12.32 8.35
C THR A 9 -19.22 -12.60 8.90
N LYS A 10 -19.37 -13.53 9.86
CA LYS A 10 -20.65 -13.94 10.45
C LYS A 10 -21.42 -12.80 11.15
N PRO A 11 -20.80 -11.92 11.95
CA PRO A 11 -21.51 -10.80 12.57
C PRO A 11 -22.11 -9.82 11.55
N LEU A 12 -21.57 -9.78 10.34
CA LEU A 12 -22.04 -8.96 9.22
C LEU A 12 -23.07 -9.69 8.34
N GLY A 13 -23.51 -10.90 8.73
CA GLY A 13 -24.46 -11.72 7.97
C GLY A 13 -23.85 -12.36 6.71
N ILE A 14 -22.52 -12.31 6.53
CA ILE A 14 -21.85 -12.86 5.36
C ILE A 14 -21.50 -14.32 5.61
N THR A 15 -22.15 -15.22 4.85
CA THR A 15 -21.97 -16.68 4.95
C THR A 15 -20.96 -17.24 3.95
N LYS A 16 -20.56 -16.45 2.95
CA LYS A 16 -19.59 -16.86 1.92
C LYS A 16 -18.15 -16.52 2.35
N PRO A 17 -17.15 -17.34 1.97
CA PRO A 17 -15.74 -17.01 2.21
C PRO A 17 -15.34 -15.78 1.40
N VAL A 18 -14.64 -14.84 2.04
CA VAL A 18 -14.20 -13.58 1.43
C VAL A 18 -12.68 -13.57 1.34
N LEU A 19 -12.15 -13.34 0.14
CA LEU A 19 -10.72 -13.14 -0.11
C LEU A 19 -10.41 -11.65 -0.10
N ALA A 20 -9.35 -11.26 0.61
CA ALA A 20 -8.87 -9.89 0.62
C ALA A 20 -7.35 -9.82 0.48
N TRP A 21 -6.90 -8.68 -0.04
CA TRP A 21 -5.50 -8.34 -0.09
C TRP A 21 -5.29 -6.83 0.01
N GLY A 22 -4.09 -6.46 0.41
CA GLY A 22 -3.64 -5.08 0.46
C GLY A 22 -2.15 -5.02 0.18
N GLY A 23 -1.74 -3.98 -0.55
CA GLY A 23 -0.34 -3.61 -0.76
C GLY A 23 -0.16 -2.15 -0.38
N GLY A 24 0.95 -1.85 0.30
CA GLY A 24 1.31 -0.47 0.62
C GLY A 24 1.96 0.19 -0.59
N ILE A 25 1.37 1.27 -1.09
CA ILE A 25 1.88 2.02 -2.24
C ILE A 25 3.27 2.59 -1.93
N GLU A 26 3.46 3.05 -0.69
CA GLU A 26 4.70 3.63 -0.21
C GLU A 26 5.87 2.66 -0.36
N ARG A 27 5.67 1.37 -0.02
CA ARG A 27 6.72 0.35 -0.16
C ARG A 27 7.10 0.12 -1.62
N ILE A 28 6.12 0.09 -2.53
CA ILE A 28 6.38 -0.08 -3.96
C ILE A 28 7.12 1.16 -4.50
N ALA A 29 6.72 2.35 -4.06
CA ALA A 29 7.38 3.60 -4.43
C ALA A 29 8.82 3.66 -3.90
N MET A 30 9.07 3.26 -2.65
CA MET A 30 10.42 3.18 -2.08
C MET A 30 11.34 2.30 -2.92
N LEU A 31 10.87 1.09 -3.27
CA LEU A 31 11.63 0.16 -4.12
C LEU A 31 11.88 0.73 -5.52
N LYS A 32 10.91 1.42 -6.10
CA LYS A 32 11.02 2.01 -7.44
C LYS A 32 12.00 3.19 -7.49
N TYR A 33 12.02 4.03 -6.45
CA TYR A 33 12.85 5.23 -6.38
C TYR A 33 14.15 5.03 -5.58
N GLY A 34 14.42 3.82 -5.09
CA GLY A 34 15.62 3.49 -4.33
C GLY A 34 15.71 4.24 -2.99
N LEU A 35 14.57 4.47 -2.34
CA LEU A 35 14.50 5.16 -1.05
C LEU A 35 14.48 4.15 0.10
N ASP A 36 15.33 4.38 1.10
CA ASP A 36 15.37 3.55 2.31
C ASP A 36 14.37 4.01 3.39
N ASP A 37 13.87 5.24 3.29
CA ASP A 37 13.00 5.85 4.28
C ASP A 37 11.74 6.44 3.66
N VAL A 38 10.58 6.06 4.23
CA VAL A 38 9.27 6.54 3.81
C VAL A 38 9.06 8.04 4.09
N ARG A 39 9.77 8.60 5.07
CA ARG A 39 9.67 10.02 5.45
C ARG A 39 10.08 10.95 4.32
N GLU A 40 10.95 10.50 3.42
CA GLU A 40 11.36 11.28 2.24
C GLU A 40 10.18 11.67 1.34
N PHE A 41 9.11 10.87 1.30
CA PHE A 41 7.88 11.25 0.58
C PHE A 41 7.10 12.37 1.26
N TYR A 42 7.18 12.48 2.58
CA TYR A 42 6.41 13.45 3.37
C TYR A 42 7.21 14.71 3.72
N ASN A 43 8.52 14.72 3.47
CA ASN A 43 9.40 15.87 3.69
C ASN A 43 9.17 17.04 2.71
N ASN A 44 8.16 16.97 1.84
CA ASN A 44 7.79 18.02 0.87
C ASN A 44 8.97 18.54 0.02
N ASN A 45 9.94 17.67 -0.30
CA ASN A 45 11.09 18.05 -1.10
C ASN A 45 10.72 18.18 -2.59
N LEU A 46 10.25 19.39 -2.97
CA LEU A 46 9.79 19.69 -4.33
C LEU A 46 10.89 19.58 -5.39
N LYS A 47 12.17 19.78 -5.03
CA LYS A 47 13.29 19.63 -5.96
C LYS A 47 13.45 18.18 -6.37
N TRP A 48 13.46 17.28 -5.38
CA TRP A 48 13.51 15.84 -5.61
C TRP A 48 12.31 15.37 -6.43
N LEU A 49 11.09 15.78 -6.06
CA LEU A 49 9.85 15.40 -6.76
C LEU A 49 9.84 15.79 -8.25
N ARG A 50 10.50 16.89 -8.61
CA ARG A 50 10.63 17.33 -10.01
C ARG A 50 11.76 16.63 -10.77
N SER A 51 12.77 16.12 -10.07
CA SER A 51 13.91 15.41 -10.67
C SER A 51 13.63 13.94 -10.95
N VAL A 52 12.72 13.31 -10.22
CA VAL A 52 12.42 11.88 -10.40
C VAL A 52 11.66 11.62 -11.70
N THR A 53 11.97 10.51 -12.35
CA THR A 53 11.23 10.04 -13.53
C THR A 53 9.80 9.69 -13.12
N LYS A 54 8.82 10.21 -13.85
CA LYS A 54 7.40 9.91 -13.61
C LYS A 54 7.15 8.41 -13.77
N CYS A 55 6.49 7.78 -12.79
CA CYS A 55 5.89 6.47 -13.01
C CYS A 55 4.73 6.61 -14.00
N GLN A 56 4.88 6.04 -15.19
CA GLN A 56 3.83 5.87 -16.19
C GLN A 56 3.37 4.41 -16.20
#